data_AF-A0A918WTE8-F1
#
_entry.id   AF-A0A918WTE8-F1
#
_cell.length_a   1.000
_cell.length_b   1.000
_cell.length_c   1.000
_cell.angle_alpha   90.00
_cell.angle_beta   90.00
_cell.angle_gamma   90.00
#
_symmetry.space_group_name_H-M   'P 1'
#
loop_
_entity.id
_entity.type
_entity.pdbx_description
1 polymer ?
#
loop_
_entity_poly.entity_id
_entity_poly.type
_entity_poly.pdbx_seq_one_letter_code
_entity_poly.pdbx_strand_id
1 'polypeptide(L)'
;MAQDTRIRAQLREKNQLTLPREVRQALHISAGDDVDFVIGPDGAVRLMGLRTVPAEQAWFWENEWQTGEREASAELARGEGTVYGSAEEMFSALERPEAGGDQ
;
A
#
# COMPACT_ATOMS: atom_id res chain seq x y z
N MET A 1 -14.36 -20.75 -7.08
CA MET A 1 -15.06 -19.93 -6.07
C MET A 1 -14.29 -20.09 -4.77
N ALA A 2 -13.73 -19.00 -4.23
CA ALA A 2 -13.09 -19.07 -2.92
C ALA A 2 -14.19 -19.37 -1.88
N GLN A 3 -13.93 -20.31 -0.97
CA GLN A 3 -14.85 -20.64 0.11
C GLN A 3 -14.58 -19.73 1.29
N ASP A 4 -15.64 -19.25 1.95
CA ASP A 4 -15.51 -18.45 3.17
C ASP A 4 -14.83 -19.28 4.27
N THR A 5 -13.70 -18.78 4.76
CA THR A 5 -13.00 -19.40 5.89
C THR A 5 -13.60 -18.87 7.19
N ARG A 6 -14.23 -19.76 7.96
CA ARG A 6 -14.78 -19.42 9.28
C ARG A 6 -13.74 -19.57 10.37
N ILE A 7 -13.38 -18.45 11.01
CA ILE A 7 -12.48 -18.43 12.15
C ILE A 7 -13.25 -17.92 13.37
N ARG A 8 -13.14 -18.62 14.49
CA ARG A 8 -13.80 -18.25 15.75
C ARG A 8 -12.79 -17.60 16.68
N ALA A 9 -13.19 -16.51 17.31
CA ALA A 9 -12.54 -15.94 18.48
C ALA A 9 -13.56 -15.79 19.61
N GLN A 10 -13.08 -15.78 20.84
CA GLN A 10 -13.92 -15.56 22.02
C GLN A 10 -13.69 -14.14 22.53
N LEU A 11 -14.77 -13.43 22.81
CA LEU A 11 -14.71 -12.14 23.51
C LEU A 11 -14.24 -12.39 24.95
N ARG A 12 -13.16 -11.74 25.34
CA ARG A 12 -12.63 -11.76 26.71
C ARG A 12 -13.32 -10.70 27.56
N GLU A 13 -12.96 -10.68 28.84
CA GLU A 13 -13.35 -9.60 29.74
C GLU A 13 -12.97 -8.23 29.16
N LYS A 14 -13.65 -7.17 29.63
CA LYS A 14 -13.46 -5.79 29.15
C LYS A 14 -13.66 -5.63 27.64
N ASN A 15 -14.47 -6.49 27.02
CA ASN A 15 -14.80 -6.46 25.59
C ASN A 15 -13.60 -6.59 24.66
N GLN A 16 -12.57 -7.34 25.07
CA GLN A 16 -11.37 -7.53 24.26
C GLN A 16 -11.51 -8.73 23.32
N LEU A 17 -11.31 -8.50 22.02
CA LEU A 17 -11.22 -9.57 21.02
C LEU A 17 -9.76 -9.77 20.64
N THR A 18 -9.21 -10.96 20.91
CA THR A 18 -7.91 -11.34 20.35
C THR A 18 -8.10 -11.79 18.92
N LEU A 19 -7.52 -11.06 17.97
CA LEU A 19 -7.54 -11.45 16.55
C LEU A 19 -6.65 -12.69 16.35
N PRO A 20 -7.20 -13.82 15.85
CA PRO A 20 -6.40 -14.97 15.44
C PRO A 20 -5.39 -14.57 14.37
N ARG A 21 -4.28 -15.30 14.29
CA ARG A 21 -3.15 -14.99 13.39
C ARG A 21 -3.61 -14.84 11.94
N GLU A 22 -4.48 -15.73 11.50
CA GLU A 22 -5.01 -15.78 10.13
C GLU A 22 -5.85 -14.54 9.81
N VAL A 23 -6.67 -14.08 10.75
CA VAL A 23 -7.49 -12.85 10.58
C VAL A 23 -6.58 -11.63 10.52
N ARG A 24 -5.61 -11.53 11.44
CA ARG A 24 -4.63 -10.43 11.45
C ARG A 24 -3.83 -10.35 10.15
N GLN A 25 -3.41 -11.51 9.61
CA GLN A 25 -2.69 -11.59 8.34
C GLN A 25 -3.57 -11.18 7.16
N ALA A 26 -4.83 -11.61 7.13
CA ALA A 26 -5.78 -11.21 6.08
C ALA A 26 -6.08 -9.71 6.08
N LEU A 27 -6.04 -9.07 7.25
CA LEU A 27 -6.21 -7.63 7.40
C LEU A 27 -4.93 -6.82 7.18
N HIS A 28 -3.77 -7.48 7.07
CA HIS A 28 -2.44 -6.86 6.95
C HIS A 28 -2.09 -5.85 8.08
N ILE A 29 -2.59 -6.10 9.29
CA ILE A 29 -2.39 -5.23 10.47
C ILE A 29 -1.45 -5.83 11.52
N SER A 30 -0.85 -4.97 12.33
CA SER A 30 0.02 -5.27 13.48
C SER A 30 -0.48 -4.58 14.75
N ALA A 31 0.20 -4.82 15.88
CA ALA A 31 -0.14 -4.12 17.11
C ALA A 31 0.08 -2.61 16.93
N GLY A 32 -0.94 -1.80 17.23
CA GLY A 32 -0.93 -0.35 17.05
C GLY A 32 -1.59 0.13 15.76
N ASP A 33 -1.90 -0.77 14.82
CA ASP A 33 -2.74 -0.45 13.67
C ASP A 33 -4.23 -0.41 14.10
N ASP A 34 -4.99 0.46 13.45
CA ASP A 34 -6.41 0.61 13.68
C ASP A 34 -7.24 -0.38 12.85
N VAL A 35 -8.51 -0.51 13.19
CA VAL A 35 -9.49 -1.28 12.41
C VAL A 35 -10.82 -0.54 12.34
N ASP A 36 -11.49 -0.65 11.21
CA ASP A 36 -12.84 -0.12 11.00
C ASP A 36 -13.89 -1.22 11.09
N PHE A 37 -15.01 -0.90 11.74
CA PHE A 37 -16.20 -1.75 11.80
C PHE A 37 -17.32 -1.15 10.97
N VAL A 38 -17.82 -1.90 9.99
CA VAL A 38 -18.99 -1.52 9.19
C VAL A 38 -20.14 -2.44 9.56
N ILE A 39 -21.22 -1.86 10.10
CA ILE A 39 -22.45 -2.57 10.43
C ILE A 39 -23.38 -2.53 9.22
N GLY A 40 -23.66 -3.70 8.66
CA GLY A 40 -24.61 -3.87 7.55
C GLY A 40 -26.08 -3.77 8.00
N PRO A 41 -27.01 -3.56 7.06
CA PRO A 41 -28.44 -3.49 7.33
C PRO A 41 -29.04 -4.81 7.84
N ASP A 42 -28.34 -5.93 7.62
CA ASP A 42 -28.65 -7.27 8.12
C ASP A 42 -28.07 -7.54 9.52
N GLY A 43 -27.37 -6.57 10.11
CA GLY A 43 -26.66 -6.71 11.38
C GLY A 43 -25.31 -7.42 11.27
N ALA A 44 -24.88 -7.81 10.06
CA ALA A 44 -23.54 -8.36 9.87
C ALA A 44 -22.48 -7.26 10.04
N VAL A 45 -21.41 -7.56 10.77
CA VAL A 45 -20.30 -6.62 10.97
C VAL A 45 -19.11 -7.04 10.12
N ARG A 46 -18.63 -6.13 9.27
CA ARG A 46 -17.38 -6.31 8.51
C ARG A 46 -16.26 -5.57 9.23
N LEU A 47 -15.08 -6.20 9.28
CA LEU A 47 -13.87 -5.64 9.85
C LEU A 47 -12.89 -5.31 8.72
N MET A 48 -12.33 -4.10 8.73
CA MET A 48 -11.34 -3.65 7.76
C MET A 48 -10.07 -3.22 8.50
N GLY A 49 -8.89 -3.59 7.99
CA GLY A 49 -7.62 -3.16 8.55
C GLY A 49 -7.30 -1.73 8.12
N LEU A 50 -6.86 -0.89 9.07
CA LEU A 50 -6.40 0.46 8.81
C LEU A 50 -4.92 0.56 9.21
N ARG A 51 -4.05 0.84 8.24
CA ARG A 51 -2.66 1.15 8.53
C ARG A 51 -2.49 2.66 8.57
N THR A 52 -2.00 3.17 9.69
CA THR A 52 -1.64 4.57 9.81
C THR A 52 -0.34 4.82 9.07
N VAL A 53 -0.34 5.81 8.18
CA VAL A 53 0.88 6.31 7.53
C VAL A 53 1.30 7.59 8.27
N PRO A 54 2.58 7.73 8.68
CA PRO A 54 3.08 8.99 9.23
C PRO A 54 2.75 10.16 8.29
N ALA A 55 2.32 11.30 8.83
CA ALA A 55 1.89 12.44 8.03
C ALA A 55 2.97 12.91 7.03
N GLU A 56 4.25 12.80 7.41
CA GLU A 56 5.40 13.13 6.56
C GLU A 56 5.60 12.17 5.36
N GLN A 57 4.92 11.02 5.34
CA GLN A 57 4.92 10.02 4.27
C GLN A 57 3.55 9.90 3.59
N ALA A 58 2.54 10.63 4.07
CA ALA A 58 1.17 10.56 3.54
C ALA A 58 1.12 10.97 2.06
N TRP A 59 1.99 11.91 1.64
CA TRP A 59 2.13 12.34 0.26
C TRP A 59 2.36 11.16 -0.72
N PHE A 60 3.03 10.08 -0.30
CA PHE A 60 3.21 8.85 -1.09
C PHE A 60 1.91 8.22 -1.57
N TRP A 61 0.86 8.36 -0.77
CA TRP A 61 -0.43 7.76 -1.04
C TRP A 61 -1.40 8.71 -1.75
N GLU A 62 -0.96 9.92 -2.10
CA GLU A 62 -1.76 10.84 -2.92
C GLU A 62 -1.94 10.27 -4.33
N ASN A 63 -3.14 10.46 -4.89
CA ASN A 63 -3.54 9.83 -6.15
C ASN A 63 -2.59 10.16 -7.31
N GLU A 64 -2.10 11.40 -7.36
CA GLU A 64 -1.15 11.85 -8.38
C GLU A 64 0.13 11.01 -8.34
N TRP A 65 0.74 10.92 -7.16
CA TRP A 65 2.01 10.21 -7.04
C TRP A 65 1.85 8.70 -7.24
N GLN A 66 0.76 8.10 -6.73
CA GLN A 66 0.48 6.69 -6.99
C GLN A 66 0.18 6.39 -8.46
N THR A 67 -0.26 7.37 -9.24
CA THR A 67 -0.43 7.21 -10.70
C THR A 67 0.94 7.18 -11.38
N GLY A 68 1.83 8.12 -11.05
CA GLY A 68 3.20 8.13 -11.57
C GLY A 68 3.98 6.85 -11.23
N GLU A 69 3.86 6.33 -10.00
CA GLU A 69 4.48 5.06 -9.60
C GLU A 69 4.00 3.86 -10.43
N ARG A 70 2.70 3.84 -10.79
CA ARG A 70 2.13 2.79 -11.64
C ARG A 70 2.62 2.89 -13.09
N GLU A 71 2.74 4.12 -13.61
CA GLU A 71 3.27 4.38 -14.94
C GLU A 71 4.74 3.97 -15.02
N ALA A 72 5.58 4.45 -14.11
CA ALA A 72 7.00 4.08 -14.02
C ALA A 72 7.20 2.56 -13.87
N SER A 73 6.39 1.90 -13.03
CA SER A 73 6.42 0.44 -12.91
C SER A 73 6.07 -0.28 -14.22
N ALA A 74 5.13 0.27 -15.00
CA ALA A 74 4.74 -0.28 -16.29
C ALA A 74 5.80 -0.04 -17.36
N GLU A 75 6.48 1.11 -17.36
CA GLU A 75 7.64 1.41 -18.21
C GLU A 75 8.79 0.44 -17.93
N LEU A 76 9.16 0.26 -16.66
CA LEU A 76 10.18 -0.71 -16.24
C LEU A 76 9.83 -2.13 -16.69
N ALA A 77 8.55 -2.55 -16.55
CA ALA A 77 8.09 -3.85 -17.00
C ALA A 77 8.17 -4.04 -18.53
N ARG A 78 8.08 -2.95 -19.30
CA ARG A 78 8.29 -2.93 -20.76
C ARG A 78 9.77 -2.81 -21.15
N GLY A 79 10.68 -2.66 -20.19
CA GLY A 79 12.09 -2.42 -20.43
C GLY A 79 12.38 -1.01 -20.96
N GLU A 80 11.46 -0.07 -20.71
CA GLU A 80 11.64 1.35 -21.02
C GLU A 80 12.48 2.03 -19.92
N GLY A 81 13.19 3.10 -20.29
CA GLY A 81 14.11 3.81 -19.42
C GLY A 81 15.59 3.55 -19.75
N THR A 82 16.47 4.35 -19.14
CA THR A 82 17.91 4.27 -19.36
C THR A 82 18.58 3.62 -18.15
N VAL A 83 19.32 2.54 -18.39
CA VAL A 83 20.17 1.91 -17.37
C VAL A 83 21.59 2.39 -17.57
N TYR A 84 22.18 2.95 -16.52
CA TYR A 84 23.59 3.35 -16.49
C TYR A 84 24.42 2.29 -15.79
N GLY A 85 25.64 2.04 -16.27
CA GLY A 85 26.56 1.07 -15.69
C GLY A 85 27.26 1.56 -14.42
N SER A 86 27.19 2.86 -14.13
CA SER A 86 27.76 3.50 -12.93
C SER A 86 27.01 4.76 -12.53
N ALA A 87 27.20 5.21 -11.29
CA ALA A 87 26.65 6.47 -10.82
C ALA A 87 27.27 7.66 -11.57
N GLU A 88 28.57 7.62 -11.87
CA GLU A 88 29.28 8.65 -12.63
C GLU A 88 28.69 8.84 -14.04
N GLU A 89 28.34 7.74 -14.70
CA GLU A 89 27.69 7.74 -16.01
C GLU A 89 26.27 8.35 -15.93
N MET A 90 25.50 8.00 -14.90
CA MET A 90 24.18 8.58 -14.64
C MET A 90 24.26 10.10 -14.40
N PHE A 91 25.14 10.56 -13.50
CA PHE A 91 25.28 11.98 -13.20
C PHE A 91 25.75 12.77 -14.42
N SER A 92 26.67 12.22 -15.22
CA SER A 92 27.11 12.83 -16.49
C SER A 92 25.98 12.97 -17.52
N ALA A 93 24.94 12.13 -17.45
CA ALA A 93 23.75 12.26 -18.28
C ALA A 93 22.82 13.37 -17.77
N LEU A 94 22.65 13.52 -16.46
CA LEU A 94 21.81 14.55 -15.84
C LEU A 94 22.38 15.97 -15.94
N GLU A 95 23.72 16.10 -15.93
CA GLU A 95 24.41 17.39 -16.02
C GLU A 95 24.50 17.92 -17.46
N ARG A 96 24.08 17.14 -18.46
CA ARG A 96 23.98 17.61 -19.84
C ARG A 96 22.70 18.46 -19.98
N PRO A 97 22.79 19.73 -20.38
CA PRO A 97 21.60 20.50 -20.70
C PRO A 97 20.91 19.85 -21.91
N GLU A 98 19.64 19.49 -21.76
CA GLU A 98 18.79 19.03 -22.85
C GLU A 98 18.89 20.02 -24.01
N ALA A 99 19.44 19.58 -25.14
CA ALA A 99 19.44 20.36 -26.36
C ALA A 99 18.03 20.31 -26.99
N GLY A 100 17.11 21.13 -26.45
CA GLY A 100 15.91 21.61 -27.13
C GLY A 100 14.76 20.61 -27.33
N GLY A 101 13.65 20.90 -26.67
CA GLY A 101 12.35 20.30 -26.94
C GLY A 101 11.24 21.12 -26.29
N ASP A 102 11.05 22.36 -26.75
CA ASP A 102 9.91 23.20 -26.41
C ASP A 102 8.69 22.74 -27.23
N GLN A 103 7.62 22.32 -26.55
CA GLN A 103 6.19 22.51 -26.88
C GLN A 103 5.28 21.91 -25.81
#